data_AF-A0A093S170-F1
#
_entry.id   AF-A0A093S170-F1
#
_cell.length_a   1.000
_cell.length_b   1.000
_cell.length_c   1.000
_cell.angle_alpha   90.00
_cell.angle_beta   90.00
_cell.angle_gamma   90.00
#
_symmetry.space_group_name_H-M   'P 1'
#
loop_
_entity.id
_entity.type
_entity.pdbx_description
1 polymer ?
#
loop_
_entity_poly.entity_id
_entity_poly.type
_entity_poly.pdbx_seq_one_letter_code
_entity_poly.pdbx_strand_id
1 'polypeptide(L)'
;SGVNLRPSGVSGVNSIPNRVSGVNLRPSGVSGVNSIPNRVSGVNLRPSGVSGVNSIPNRVSGVNLRPSGVSGVNSIPNRVSGVNLRPSGVSGVNSIPNRVSGVNLRPSGVSGVNSIPNRVSGVNLRPSGVSGVNSIPNRVSGVNLRPSGVSGVNSIPNRVSGVNLRPSGVSGVNSIPNRVSGVNLRPSGVSGV
;
A
#
# COMPACT_ATOMS: atom_id res chain seq x y z
N SER A 1 -12.51 11.58 -21.47
CA SER A 1 -13.83 11.12 -21.04
C SER A 1 -13.68 10.25 -19.80
N GLY A 2 -14.56 10.40 -18.82
CA GLY A 2 -14.62 9.47 -17.69
C GLY A 2 -15.56 8.30 -18.03
N VAL A 3 -15.20 7.08 -17.62
CA VAL A 3 -16.02 5.88 -17.89
C VAL A 3 -16.57 5.36 -16.56
N ASN A 4 -17.90 5.33 -16.43
CA ASN A 4 -18.61 4.78 -15.28
C ASN A 4 -19.18 3.40 -15.66
N LEU A 5 -18.67 2.30 -15.10
CA LEU A 5 -19.21 0.96 -15.36
C LEU A 5 -19.44 0.17 -14.07
N ARG A 6 -20.40 -0.75 -14.14
CA ARG A 6 -20.75 -1.71 -13.09
C ARG A 6 -20.69 -3.13 -13.67
N PRO A 7 -19.51 -3.62 -14.06
CA PRO A 7 -19.39 -4.95 -14.63
C PRO A 7 -19.72 -6.01 -13.57
N SER A 8 -20.28 -7.14 -14.00
CA SER A 8 -20.52 -8.30 -13.14
C SER A 8 -19.23 -8.88 -12.57
N GLY A 9 -18.06 -8.57 -13.14
CA GLY A 9 -16.74 -8.93 -12.65
C GLY A 9 -15.66 -8.49 -13.65
N VAL A 10 -14.40 -8.46 -13.23
CA VAL A 10 -13.25 -8.29 -14.12
C VAL A 10 -12.30 -9.45 -13.85
N SER A 11 -12.17 -10.36 -14.80
CA SER A 11 -11.34 -11.56 -14.67
C SER A 11 -10.52 -11.84 -15.92
N GLY A 12 -9.34 -12.44 -15.73
CA GLY A 12 -8.52 -12.95 -16.85
C GLY A 12 -8.00 -11.87 -17.81
N VAL A 13 -7.82 -10.64 -17.33
CA VAL A 13 -7.43 -9.51 -18.18
C VAL A 13 -5.92 -9.46 -18.33
N ASN A 14 -5.44 -9.59 -19.57
CA ASN A 14 -4.06 -9.28 -19.96
C ASN A 14 -4.07 -8.04 -20.84
N SER A 15 -3.45 -6.94 -20.39
CA SER A 15 -3.53 -5.66 -21.12
C SER A 15 -2.28 -4.80 -20.98
N ILE A 16 -1.93 -4.08 -22.06
CA ILE A 16 -0.82 -3.13 -22.09
C ILE A 16 -1.33 -1.76 -22.61
N PRO A 17 -2.30 -1.13 -21.95
CA PRO A 17 -2.83 0.13 -22.44
C PRO A 17 -1.83 1.24 -22.15
N ASN A 18 -1.56 2.12 -23.12
CA ASN A 18 -0.65 3.24 -22.87
C ASN A 18 -1.14 4.13 -21.71
N ARG A 19 -2.45 4.37 -21.59
CA ARG A 19 -3.04 5.17 -20.52
C ARG A 19 -4.38 4.61 -20.05
N VAL A 20 -4.55 4.58 -18.73
CA VAL A 20 -5.84 4.35 -18.06
C VAL A 20 -6.18 5.62 -17.29
N SER A 21 -7.29 6.28 -17.63
CA SER A 21 -7.69 7.50 -16.93
C SER A 21 -9.19 7.75 -16.84
N GLY A 22 -9.62 8.38 -15.74
CA GLY A 22 -11.02 8.76 -15.55
C GLY A 22 -11.95 7.57 -15.34
N VAL A 23 -11.44 6.49 -14.76
CA VAL A 23 -12.17 5.22 -14.64
C VAL A 23 -12.87 5.16 -13.29
N ASN A 24 -14.18 4.93 -13.30
CA ASN A 24 -15.00 4.67 -12.12
C ASN A 24 -15.67 3.31 -12.27
N LEU A 25 -15.22 2.31 -11.52
CA LEU A 25 -15.79 0.95 -11.59
C LEU A 25 -16.27 0.47 -10.24
N ARG A 26 -17.35 -0.31 -10.28
CA ARG A 26 -17.85 -1.11 -9.16
C ARG A 26 -18.07 -2.56 -9.61
N PRO A 27 -17.00 -3.34 -9.88
CA PRO A 27 -17.13 -4.76 -10.20
C PRO A 27 -17.64 -5.56 -9.00
N SER A 28 -18.26 -6.72 -9.21
CA SER A 28 -18.44 -7.68 -8.10
C SER A 28 -17.09 -8.31 -7.65
N GLY A 29 -16.04 -8.19 -8.45
CA GLY A 29 -14.70 -8.65 -8.10
C GLY A 29 -13.70 -8.32 -9.20
N VAL A 30 -12.42 -8.31 -8.83
CA VAL A 30 -11.30 -8.21 -9.76
C VAL A 30 -10.33 -9.35 -9.47
N SER A 31 -10.09 -10.21 -10.46
CA SER A 31 -9.18 -11.34 -10.31
C SER A 31 -8.34 -11.62 -11.55
N GLY A 32 -7.13 -12.15 -11.39
CA GLY A 32 -6.31 -12.61 -12.52
C GLY A 32 -6.02 -11.52 -13.55
N VAL A 33 -5.63 -10.33 -13.08
CA VAL A 33 -5.33 -9.18 -13.94
C VAL A 33 -3.83 -9.03 -14.06
N ASN A 34 -3.32 -9.08 -15.29
CA ASN A 34 -1.96 -8.66 -15.64
C ASN A 34 -2.03 -7.39 -16.47
N SER A 35 -1.51 -6.28 -15.96
CA SER A 35 -1.59 -5.00 -16.66
C SER A 35 -0.32 -4.16 -16.55
N ILE A 36 0.17 -3.69 -17.69
CA ILE A 36 1.40 -2.89 -17.80
C ILE A 36 1.09 -1.53 -18.45
N PRO A 37 0.32 -0.64 -17.78
CA PRO A 37 0.05 0.66 -18.36
C PRO A 37 1.17 1.66 -18.13
N ASN A 38 1.49 2.50 -19.11
CA ASN A 38 2.46 3.57 -18.87
C ASN A 38 1.95 4.55 -17.81
N ARG A 39 0.65 4.89 -17.83
CA ARG A 39 0.07 5.81 -16.85
C ARG A 39 -1.32 5.41 -16.40
N VAL A 40 -1.51 5.39 -15.08
CA VAL A 40 -2.81 5.25 -14.41
C VAL A 40 -3.10 6.55 -13.65
N SER A 41 -4.24 7.19 -13.95
CA SER A 41 -4.60 8.45 -13.32
C SER A 41 -6.10 8.64 -13.11
N GLY A 42 -6.54 9.06 -11.93
CA GLY A 42 -7.96 9.38 -11.70
C GLY A 42 -8.84 8.13 -11.79
N VAL A 43 -8.46 7.10 -11.02
CA VAL A 43 -9.15 5.81 -11.00
C VAL A 43 -9.84 5.63 -9.65
N ASN A 44 -11.14 5.37 -9.68
CA ASN A 44 -11.93 5.02 -8.50
C ASN A 44 -12.50 3.62 -8.66
N LEU A 45 -12.02 2.65 -7.87
CA LEU A 45 -12.56 1.28 -7.89
C LEU A 45 -13.13 0.91 -6.54
N ARG A 46 -14.29 0.24 -6.56
CA ARG A 46 -14.93 -0.32 -5.36
C ARG A 46 -15.41 -1.75 -5.64
N PRO A 47 -14.50 -2.70 -5.88
CA PRO A 47 -14.90 -4.09 -6.09
C PRO A 47 -15.19 -4.79 -4.76
N SER A 48 -15.98 -5.87 -4.74
CA SER A 48 -16.13 -6.69 -3.52
C SER A 48 -14.85 -7.46 -3.16
N GLY A 49 -13.87 -7.51 -4.05
CA GLY A 49 -12.57 -8.10 -3.76
C GLY A 49 -11.58 -7.85 -4.88
N VAL A 50 -10.29 -7.87 -4.54
CA VAL A 50 -9.19 -7.83 -5.50
C VAL A 50 -8.26 -8.98 -5.17
N SER A 51 -8.01 -9.86 -6.13
CA SER A 51 -7.06 -10.96 -5.97
C SER A 51 -6.22 -11.19 -7.22
N GLY A 52 -5.01 -11.72 -7.08
CA GLY A 52 -4.19 -12.16 -8.22
C GLY A 52 -3.95 -11.06 -9.26
N VAL A 53 -3.52 -9.88 -8.79
CA VAL A 53 -3.23 -8.75 -9.67
C VAL A 53 -1.72 -8.58 -9.79
N ASN A 54 -1.21 -8.64 -11.01
CA ASN A 54 0.16 -8.26 -11.33
C ASN A 54 0.14 -6.98 -12.15
N SER A 55 0.76 -5.91 -11.66
CA SER A 55 0.78 -4.65 -12.41
C SER A 55 2.10 -3.91 -12.31
N ILE A 56 2.60 -3.48 -13.47
CA ILE A 56 3.89 -2.80 -13.61
C ILE A 56 3.68 -1.44 -14.30
N PRO A 57 2.97 -0.49 -13.66
CA PRO A 57 2.73 0.79 -14.29
C PRO A 57 3.89 1.75 -14.11
N ASN A 58 4.24 2.50 -15.14
CA ASN A 58 5.30 3.51 -15.00
C ASN A 58 4.90 4.62 -14.01
N ARG A 59 3.65 5.08 -14.04
CA ARG A 59 3.13 6.10 -13.11
C ARG A 59 1.71 5.80 -12.65
N VAL A 60 1.49 5.88 -11.34
CA VAL A 60 0.17 5.81 -10.70
C VAL A 60 -0.09 7.10 -9.94
N SER A 61 -1.24 7.71 -10.21
CA SER A 61 -1.63 8.98 -9.58
C SER A 61 -3.14 9.07 -9.34
N GLY A 62 -3.57 9.66 -8.23
CA GLY A 62 -5.00 9.93 -8.01
C GLY A 62 -5.87 8.68 -8.05
N VAL A 63 -5.46 7.65 -7.32
CA VAL A 63 -6.18 6.37 -7.26
C VAL A 63 -6.88 6.24 -5.93
N ASN A 64 -8.19 5.95 -5.97
CA ASN A 64 -8.97 5.63 -4.79
C ASN A 64 -9.53 4.20 -4.90
N LEU A 65 -9.07 3.29 -4.05
CA LEU A 65 -9.61 1.92 -3.98
C LEU A 65 -10.28 1.67 -2.64
N ARG A 66 -11.48 1.08 -2.70
CA ARG A 66 -12.20 0.65 -1.49
C ARG A 66 -12.77 -0.76 -1.69
N PRO A 67 -11.92 -1.78 -1.80
CA PRO A 67 -12.39 -3.14 -1.94
C PRO A 67 -12.77 -3.74 -0.58
N SER A 68 -13.65 -4.72 -0.51
CA SER A 68 -13.84 -5.52 0.72
C SER A 68 -12.75 -6.59 0.93
N GLY A 69 -11.62 -6.49 0.24
CA GLY A 69 -10.44 -7.31 0.46
C GLY A 69 -9.42 -7.14 -0.66
N VAL A 70 -8.14 -7.24 -0.32
CA VAL A 70 -7.03 -7.28 -1.28
C VAL A 70 -6.11 -8.43 -0.92
N SER A 71 -5.87 -9.33 -1.87
CA SER A 71 -4.92 -10.43 -1.70
C SER A 71 -4.09 -10.69 -2.95
N GLY A 72 -2.89 -11.25 -2.80
CA GLY A 72 -2.08 -11.72 -3.93
C GLY A 72 -1.80 -10.65 -4.97
N VAL A 73 -1.36 -9.47 -4.53
CA VAL A 73 -1.03 -8.35 -5.42
C VAL A 73 0.48 -8.23 -5.54
N ASN A 74 0.98 -8.28 -6.77
CA ASN A 74 2.37 -7.94 -7.07
C ASN A 74 2.39 -6.65 -7.90
N SER A 75 3.07 -5.62 -7.42
CA SER A 75 3.16 -4.36 -8.16
C SER A 75 4.51 -3.69 -8.10
N ILE A 76 5.03 -3.33 -9.27
CA ILE A 76 6.35 -2.72 -9.44
C ILE A 76 6.22 -1.38 -10.18
N PRO A 77 5.58 -0.37 -9.56
CA PRO A 77 5.39 0.90 -10.23
C PRO A 77 6.62 1.79 -10.08
N ASN A 78 7.00 2.50 -11.15
CA ASN A 78 8.12 3.44 -11.06
C ASN A 78 7.80 4.63 -10.12
N ARG A 79 6.56 5.16 -10.17
CA ARG A 79 6.11 6.23 -9.28
C ARG A 79 4.67 6.03 -8.85
N VAL A 80 4.42 6.21 -7.55
CA VAL A 80 3.09 6.21 -6.94
C VAL A 80 2.88 7.53 -6.20
N SER A 81 1.75 8.18 -6.48
CA SER A 81 1.38 9.46 -5.87
C SER A 81 -0.12 9.56 -5.63
N GLY A 82 -0.55 10.20 -4.54
CA GLY A 82 -1.97 10.53 -4.33
C GLY A 82 -2.87 9.30 -4.33
N VAL A 83 -2.52 8.27 -3.56
CA VAL A 83 -3.27 7.02 -3.48
C VAL A 83 -4.01 6.96 -2.15
N ASN A 84 -5.31 6.68 -2.20
CA ASN A 84 -6.12 6.41 -1.01
C ASN A 84 -6.69 4.98 -1.08
N LEU A 85 -6.25 4.11 -0.18
CA LEU A 85 -6.81 2.76 -0.05
C LEU A 85 -7.53 2.59 1.28
N ARG A 86 -8.75 2.07 1.22
CA ARG A 86 -9.52 1.67 2.40
C ARG A 86 -10.13 0.30 2.20
N PRO A 87 -9.31 -0.75 2.13
CA PRO A 87 -9.82 -2.10 2.06
C PRO A 87 -10.30 -2.56 3.44
N SER A 88 -11.17 -3.56 3.52
CA SER A 88 -11.39 -4.22 4.82
C SER A 88 -10.11 -4.97 5.22
N GLY A 89 -9.45 -5.71 4.33
CA GLY A 89 -8.19 -6.40 4.63
C GLY A 89 -7.19 -6.34 3.49
N VAL A 90 -5.91 -6.46 3.83
CA VAL A 90 -4.80 -6.58 2.87
C VAL A 90 -3.94 -7.76 3.28
N SER A 91 -3.72 -8.71 2.37
CA SER A 91 -2.80 -9.82 2.58
C SER A 91 -1.96 -10.14 1.34
N GLY A 92 -0.78 -10.73 1.51
CA GLY A 92 0.01 -11.26 0.39
C GLY A 92 0.33 -10.22 -0.68
N VAL A 93 0.81 -9.05 -0.26
CA VAL A 93 1.17 -7.96 -1.18
C VAL A 93 2.68 -7.86 -1.29
N ASN A 94 3.19 -7.94 -2.51
CA ASN A 94 4.59 -7.62 -2.82
C ASN A 94 4.64 -6.34 -3.65
N SER A 95 5.36 -5.33 -3.17
CA SER A 95 5.49 -4.08 -3.93
C SER A 95 6.88 -3.48 -3.89
N ILE A 96 7.42 -3.18 -5.07
CA ILE A 96 8.77 -2.65 -5.25
C ILE A 96 8.71 -1.33 -6.02
N PRO A 97 8.15 -0.26 -5.44
CA PRO A 97 8.04 1.00 -6.14
C PRO A 97 9.32 1.82 -6.04
N ASN A 98 9.73 2.47 -7.13
CA ASN A 98 10.90 3.36 -7.06
C ASN A 98 10.62 4.60 -6.18
N ARG A 99 9.43 5.19 -6.27
CA ARG A 99 9.02 6.32 -5.43
C ARG A 99 7.56 6.22 -5.02
N VAL A 100 7.30 6.46 -3.74
CA VAL A 100 5.96 6.54 -3.14
C VAL A 100 5.80 7.88 -2.44
N SER A 101 4.70 8.57 -2.75
CA SER A 101 4.38 9.87 -2.16
C SER A 101 2.87 10.03 -1.93
N GLY A 102 2.47 10.72 -0.87
CA GLY A 102 1.05 11.11 -0.68
C GLY A 102 0.11 9.91 -0.66
N VAL A 103 0.42 8.90 0.16
CA VAL A 103 -0.38 7.68 0.27
C VAL A 103 -1.12 7.67 1.61
N ASN A 104 -2.43 7.41 1.57
CA ASN A 104 -3.24 7.21 2.75
C ASN A 104 -3.85 5.80 2.73
N LEU A 105 -3.44 4.94 3.66
CA LEU A 105 -4.01 3.60 3.82
C LEU A 105 -4.75 3.51 5.16
N ARG A 106 -5.99 3.03 5.11
CA ARG A 106 -6.78 2.72 6.31
C ARG A 106 -7.47 1.35 6.15
N PRO A 107 -6.69 0.27 6.09
CA PRO A 107 -7.25 -1.06 6.07
C PRO A 107 -7.77 -1.45 7.46
N SER A 108 -8.70 -2.41 7.59
CA SER A 108 -8.95 -2.98 8.93
C SER A 108 -7.76 -3.86 9.33
N GLY A 109 -7.22 -4.70 8.45
CA GLY A 109 -6.01 -5.50 8.74
C GLY A 109 -4.97 -5.46 7.62
N VAL A 110 -3.70 -5.60 7.98
CA VAL A 110 -2.59 -5.81 7.05
C VAL A 110 -1.78 -7.02 7.49
N SER A 111 -1.58 -7.99 6.61
CA SER A 111 -0.70 -9.13 6.85
C SER A 111 0.13 -9.51 5.63
N GLY A 112 1.30 -10.13 5.83
CA GLY A 112 2.07 -10.73 4.72
C GLY A 112 2.42 -9.73 3.62
N VAL A 113 2.94 -8.56 4.00
CA VAL A 113 3.34 -7.51 3.05
C VAL A 113 4.85 -7.44 2.95
N ASN A 114 5.38 -7.55 1.75
CA ASN A 114 6.77 -7.27 1.45
C ASN A 114 6.88 -6.02 0.59
N SER A 115 7.65 -5.03 1.06
CA SER A 115 7.85 -3.81 0.26
C SER A 115 9.26 -3.26 0.30
N ILE A 116 9.82 -3.02 -0.88
CA ILE A 116 11.20 -2.55 -1.05
C ILE A 116 11.20 -1.24 -1.86
N PRO A 117 10.70 -0.13 -1.29
CA PRO A 117 10.64 1.13 -2.00
C PRO A 117 11.98 1.88 -1.95
N ASN A 118 12.41 2.47 -3.06
CA ASN A 118 13.62 3.31 -3.03
C ASN A 118 13.41 4.61 -2.22
N ARG A 119 12.24 5.25 -2.35
CA ARG A 119 11.88 6.44 -1.56
C ARG A 119 10.42 6.42 -1.15
N VAL A 120 10.16 6.72 0.11
CA VAL A 120 8.82 6.87 0.70
C VAL A 120 8.70 8.24 1.34
N SER A 121 7.64 8.97 1.00
CA SER A 121 7.35 10.29 1.56
C SER A 121 5.86 10.52 1.77
N GLY A 122 5.46 11.26 2.81
CA GLY A 122 4.07 11.70 2.98
C GLY A 122 3.08 10.54 3.04
N VAL A 123 3.37 9.53 3.86
CA VAL A 123 2.52 8.33 4.00
C VAL A 123 1.78 8.37 5.33
N ASN A 124 0.47 8.16 5.31
CA ASN A 124 -0.35 7.99 6.50
C ASN A 124 -0.97 6.60 6.52
N LEU A 125 -0.59 5.77 7.50
CA LEU A 125 -1.18 4.44 7.71
C LEU A 125 -1.93 4.41 9.03
N ARG A 126 -3.20 3.98 9.00
CA ARG A 126 -4.00 3.73 10.19
C ARG A 126 -4.75 2.40 10.08
N PRO A 127 -4.02 1.27 10.09
CA PRO A 127 -4.63 -0.05 10.11
C PRO A 127 -5.17 -0.39 11.51
N SER A 128 -6.17 -1.27 11.64
CA SER A 128 -6.53 -1.78 12.97
C SER A 128 -5.56 -2.85 13.48
N GLY A 129 -4.84 -3.53 12.57
CA GLY A 129 -3.74 -4.42 12.91
C GLY A 129 -2.72 -4.55 11.79
N VAL A 130 -1.47 -4.75 12.16
CA VAL A 130 -0.35 -5.04 11.23
C VAL A 130 0.40 -6.26 11.72
N SER A 131 0.53 -7.26 10.86
CA SER A 131 1.36 -8.44 11.12
C SER A 131 2.21 -8.87 9.93
N GLY A 132 3.35 -9.52 10.16
CA GLY A 132 4.13 -10.16 9.09
C GLY A 132 4.50 -9.20 7.95
N VAL A 133 5.01 -8.01 8.30
CA VAL A 133 5.42 -7.00 7.31
C VAL A 133 6.93 -6.94 7.25
N ASN A 134 7.49 -7.10 6.05
CA ASN A 134 8.90 -6.86 5.78
C ASN A 134 9.04 -5.64 4.88
N SER A 135 9.81 -4.64 5.31
CA SER A 135 10.07 -3.46 4.48
C SER A 135 11.50 -2.98 4.53
N ILE A 136 12.10 -2.76 3.35
CA ILE A 136 13.49 -2.33 3.22
C ILE A 136 13.56 -1.05 2.37
N PRO A 137 13.15 0.11 2.90
CA PRO A 137 13.22 1.36 2.16
C PRO A 137 14.64 1.93 2.12
N ASN A 138 15.06 2.51 1.00
CA ASN A 138 16.31 3.29 1.02
C ASN A 138 16.15 4.63 1.79
N ARG A 139 15.03 5.33 1.61
CA ARG A 139 14.72 6.57 2.35
C ARG A 139 13.26 6.65 2.73
N VAL A 140 12.99 6.99 3.99
CA VAL A 140 11.65 7.23 4.54
C VAL A 140 11.59 8.64 5.11
N SER A 141 10.57 9.41 4.73
CA SER A 141 10.34 10.74 5.26
C SER A 141 8.86 11.06 5.47
N GLY A 142 8.49 11.83 6.49
CA GLY A 142 7.13 12.33 6.64
C GLY A 142 6.08 11.23 6.71
N VAL A 143 6.32 10.21 7.53
CA VAL A 143 5.42 9.05 7.68
C VAL A 143 4.70 9.11 9.02
N ASN A 144 3.38 8.91 9.00
CA ASN A 144 2.56 8.80 10.20
C ASN A 144 1.93 7.41 10.27
N LEU A 145 2.34 6.60 11.24
CA LEU A 145 1.75 5.28 11.51
C LEU A 145 0.99 5.31 12.84
N ARG A 146 -0.29 4.93 12.80
CA ARG A 146 -1.12 4.76 14.00
C ARG A 146 -1.94 3.46 13.94
N PRO A 147 -1.25 2.30 14.01
CA PRO A 147 -1.92 1.00 14.10
C PRO A 147 -2.48 0.77 15.51
N SER A 148 -3.62 0.09 15.68
CA SER A 148 -4.02 -0.35 17.04
C SER A 148 -3.16 -1.52 17.54
N GLY A 149 -2.58 -2.33 16.66
CA GLY A 149 -1.61 -3.36 17.05
C GLY A 149 -0.58 -3.62 15.96
N VAL A 150 0.65 -3.94 16.37
CA VAL A 150 1.77 -4.30 15.47
C VAL A 150 2.46 -5.54 16.01
N SER A 151 2.60 -6.56 15.15
CA SER A 151 3.40 -7.75 15.44
C SER A 151 4.23 -8.22 14.25
N GLY A 152 5.39 -8.83 14.49
CA GLY A 152 6.18 -9.47 13.42
C GLY A 152 6.51 -8.53 12.26
N VAL A 153 7.00 -7.33 12.57
CA VAL A 153 7.39 -6.33 11.56
C VAL A 153 8.90 -6.22 11.53
N ASN A 154 9.50 -6.46 10.36
CA ASN A 154 10.91 -6.22 10.11
C ASN A 154 11.07 -5.02 9.18
N SER A 155 11.77 -3.98 9.62
CA SER A 155 12.05 -2.82 8.76
C SER A 155 13.49 -2.33 8.84
N ILE A 156 14.18 -2.33 7.70
CA ILE A 156 15.61 -1.99 7.62
C ILE A 156 15.81 -0.80 6.67
N PRO A 157 15.43 0.44 7.08
CA PRO A 157 15.59 1.60 6.23
C PRO A 157 16.99 2.21 6.29
N ASN A 158 17.57 2.59 5.16
CA ASN A 158 18.88 3.27 5.17
C ASN A 158 18.83 4.68 5.81
N ARG A 159 17.77 5.45 5.57
CA ARG A 159 17.57 6.76 6.22
C ARG A 159 16.10 6.96 6.59
N VAL A 160 15.86 7.45 7.79
CA VAL A 160 14.54 7.77 8.33
C VAL A 160 14.52 9.20 8.83
N SER A 161 13.54 10.00 8.38
CA SER A 161 13.29 11.32 8.95
C SER A 161 11.81 11.66 9.12
N GLY A 162 11.45 12.45 10.13
CA GLY A 162 10.08 12.98 10.27
C GLY A 162 9.02 11.88 10.35
N VAL A 163 9.27 10.84 11.15
CA VAL A 163 8.34 9.71 11.31
C VAL A 163 7.63 9.80 12.66
N ASN A 164 6.30 9.73 12.65
CA ASN A 164 5.49 9.65 13.86
C ASN A 164 4.85 8.26 13.98
N LEU A 165 5.22 7.51 15.02
CA LEU A 165 4.71 6.17 15.32
C LEU A 165 3.91 6.22 16.61
N ARG A 166 2.63 5.84 16.56
CA ARG A 166 1.77 5.73 17.75
C ARG A 166 0.94 4.44 17.73
N PRO A 167 1.58 3.28 17.91
CA PRO A 167 0.89 2.00 18.02
C PRO A 167 0.20 1.85 19.38
N SER A 168 -0.97 1.20 19.41
CA SER A 168 -1.64 0.86 20.69
C SER A 168 -1.17 -0.44 21.32
N GLY A 169 -0.27 -1.17 20.66
CA GLY A 169 0.38 -2.38 21.16
C GLY A 169 1.47 -2.81 20.19
N VAL A 170 2.62 -3.26 20.70
CA VAL A 170 3.78 -3.67 19.88
C VAL A 170 4.44 -4.93 20.45
N SER A 171 4.69 -5.91 19.58
CA SER A 171 5.54 -7.08 19.87
C SER A 171 6.30 -7.53 18.62
N GLY A 172 7.48 -8.15 18.76
CA GLY A 172 8.21 -8.73 17.63
C GLY A 172 8.48 -7.74 16.48
N VAL A 173 8.85 -6.50 16.80
CA VAL A 173 9.21 -5.48 15.82
C VAL A 173 10.72 -5.32 15.82
N ASN A 174 11.34 -5.63 14.68
CA ASN A 174 12.75 -5.37 14.45
C ASN A 174 12.90 -4.20 13.48
N SER A 175 13.53 -3.10 13.92
CA SER A 175 13.85 -2.00 13.03
C SER A 175 15.26 -1.48 13.20
N ILE A 176 16.04 -1.52 12.11
CA ILE A 176 17.47 -1.22 12.11
C ILE A 176 17.75 -0.14 11.06
N PRO A 177 17.57 1.15 11.41
CA PRO A 177 17.91 2.25 10.53
C PRO A 177 19.39 2.65 10.61
N ASN A 178 20.04 2.89 9.46
CA ASN A 178 21.42 3.40 9.45
C ASN A 178 21.52 4.89 9.87
N ARG A 179 20.49 5.70 9.59
CA ARG A 179 20.42 7.11 10.02
C ARG A 179 19.00 7.50 10.39
N VAL A 180 18.83 8.19 11.52
CA VAL A 180 17.53 8.59 12.06
C VAL A 180 17.55 10.06 12.48
N SER A 181 16.51 10.82 12.14
CA SER A 181 16.26 12.15 12.70
C SER A 181 14.76 12.47 12.78
N GLY A 182 14.31 13.26 13.77
CA GLY A 182 12.91 13.67 13.86
C GLY A 182 11.92 12.49 13.91
N VAL A 183 12.25 11.45 14.68
CA VAL A 183 11.35 10.31 14.93
C VAL A 183 10.66 10.49 16.27
N ASN A 184 9.33 10.46 16.26
CA ASN A 184 8.51 10.48 17.46
C ASN A 184 7.82 9.13 17.62
N LEU A 185 8.21 8.38 18.65
CA LEU A 185 7.64 7.07 18.99
C LEU A 185 6.86 7.18 20.31
N ARG A 186 5.57 6.85 20.29
CA ARG A 186 4.69 6.85 21.48
C ARG A 186 3.77 5.62 21.48
N PRO A 187 4.28 4.43 21.84
CA PRO A 187 3.49 3.23 22.01
C PRO A 187 2.70 3.29 23.32
N SER A 188 1.49 2.72 23.34
CA SER A 188 0.77 2.45 24.59
C SER A 188 0.74 0.93 24.83
N GLY A 189 1.83 0.38 25.37
CA GLY A 189 1.99 -1.08 25.58
C GLY A 189 3.03 -1.70 24.66
N VAL A 190 4.09 -2.24 25.26
CA VAL A 190 5.21 -2.91 24.59
C VAL A 190 5.52 -4.19 25.37
N SER A 191 5.58 -5.33 24.69
CA SER A 191 5.97 -6.61 25.29
C SER A 191 6.84 -7.42 24.35
N GLY A 192 7.98 -7.95 24.85
CA GLY A 192 8.89 -8.82 24.09
C GLY A 192 9.83 -8.05 23.15
N VAL A 193 10.75 -7.29 23.74
CA VAL A 193 12.02 -6.90 23.09
C VAL A 193 12.95 -8.10 23.06
#